data_AF-A0A1R3JLN3-F1
#
_entry.id   AF-A0A1R3JLN3-F1
#
_cell.length_a   1.000
_cell.length_b   1.000
_cell.length_c   1.000
_cell.angle_alpha   90.00
_cell.angle_beta   90.00
_cell.angle_gamma   90.00
#
_symmetry.space_group_name_H-M   'P 1'
#
loop_
_entity.id
_entity.type
_entity.pdbx_description
1 polymer ?
#
loop_
_entity_poly.entity_id
_entity_poly.type
_entity_poly.pdbx_seq_one_letter_code
_entity_poly.pdbx_strand_id
1 'polypeptide(L)'
;MKTSSVFLDVSFRAVVGDFRMVLAATESKRFEAAVSQTADVFEFGIFVLEVVSGRGRLDSEVNQEERDLVDFAWRIHMKNEKAKVVDPRMGSLVNLEQAIRVLDIGLLCTLNESKGRPNMGEVVEFLSMDRPIPELPASRPVALFP
;
A
#
# COMPACT_ATOMS: atom_id res chain seq x y z
N MET A 1 9.68 -4.04 -0.40
CA MET A 1 8.76 -5.18 -0.31
C MET A 1 7.98 -5.32 -1.62
N LYS A 2 8.00 -6.50 -2.25
CA LYS A 2 7.27 -6.78 -3.50
C LYS A 2 6.33 -7.98 -3.29
N THR A 3 5.26 -8.08 -4.08
CA THR A 3 4.37 -9.27 -4.12
C THR A 3 5.14 -10.57 -4.34
N SER A 4 6.20 -10.55 -5.16
CA SER A 4 7.10 -11.68 -5.38
C SER A 4 7.86 -12.16 -4.15
N SER A 5 7.93 -11.33 -3.10
CA SER A 5 8.63 -11.62 -1.84
C SER A 5 7.67 -12.07 -0.75
N VAL A 6 6.38 -12.27 -1.05
CA VAL A 6 5.37 -12.77 -0.12
C VAL A 6 4.94 -14.17 -0.56
N PHE A 7 5.29 -15.17 0.23
CA PHE A 7 4.91 -16.56 0.00
C PHE A 7 3.59 -16.87 0.70
N LEU A 8 2.76 -17.72 0.09
CA LEU A 8 1.55 -18.24 0.74
C LEU A 8 1.82 -19.68 1.17
N ASP A 9 1.52 -20.01 2.43
CA ASP A 9 1.44 -21.40 2.86
C ASP A 9 0.19 -22.08 2.28
N VAL A 10 0.04 -23.40 2.49
CA VAL A 10 -1.14 -24.17 2.03
C VAL A 10 -2.47 -23.71 2.66
N SER A 11 -2.42 -22.84 3.68
CA SER A 11 -3.56 -22.21 4.34
C SER A 11 -3.78 -20.75 3.90
N PHE A 12 -3.12 -20.29 2.83
CA PHE A 12 -3.14 -18.90 2.36
C PHE A 12 -2.63 -17.88 3.40
N ARG A 13 -1.79 -18.31 4.35
CA ARG A 13 -1.08 -17.36 5.22
C ARG A 13 0.09 -16.77 4.46
N ALA A 14 0.13 -15.45 4.41
CA ALA A 14 1.24 -14.70 3.86
C ALA A 14 2.45 -14.75 4.81
N VAL A 15 3.59 -15.17 4.28
CA VAL A 15 4.91 -15.15 4.92
C VAL A 15 5.84 -14.32 4.05
N VAL A 16 6.43 -13.27 4.62
CA VAL A 16 7.41 -12.44 3.91
C VAL A 16 8.73 -13.21 3.84
N GLY A 17 9.28 -13.31 2.63
CA GLY A 17 10.61 -13.86 2.35
C GLY A 17 11.54 -12.81 1.77
N ASP A 18 12.78 -13.24 1.48
CA ASP A 18 13.87 -12.40 0.92
C ASP A 18 14.44 -11.33 1.88
N PHE A 19 14.83 -11.75 3.08
CA PHE A 19 15.52 -10.91 4.08
C PHE A 19 16.99 -10.58 3.72
N ARG A 20 17.44 -10.88 2.50
CA ARG A 20 18.86 -10.76 2.11
C ARG A 20 19.39 -9.31 2.15
N MET A 21 18.50 -8.32 2.25
CA MET A 21 18.82 -6.90 2.34
C MET A 21 18.50 -6.26 3.70
N VAL A 22 18.24 -7.06 4.75
CA VAL A 22 18.07 -6.53 6.11
C VAL A 22 19.43 -6.07 6.63
N LEU A 23 19.66 -4.76 6.61
CA LEU A 23 20.88 -4.12 7.14
C LEU A 23 20.96 -4.32 8.66
N ALA A 24 21.78 -5.29 9.09
CA ALA A 24 22.15 -5.46 10.49
C ALA A 24 23.01 -4.28 10.93
N ALA A 25 22.41 -3.41 11.71
CA ALA A 25 22.92 -2.08 11.93
C ALA A 25 24.19 -2.09 12.84
N THR A 26 25.18 -1.23 12.56
CA THR A 26 26.15 -0.65 13.55
C THR A 26 26.23 0.90 13.41
N GLU A 27 26.70 1.60 14.43
CA GLU A 27 26.28 2.90 15.04
C GLU A 27 25.96 4.19 14.25
N SER A 28 25.90 4.25 12.92
CA SER A 28 25.49 5.47 12.14
C SER A 28 23.97 5.63 11.91
N LYS A 29 23.15 4.95 12.71
CA LYS A 29 21.93 4.24 12.27
C LYS A 29 20.59 4.97 12.24
N ARG A 30 20.40 6.06 13.00
CA ARG A 30 19.01 6.54 13.26
C ARG A 30 18.32 7.09 12.02
N PHE A 31 19.06 7.80 11.17
CA PHE A 31 18.52 8.32 9.91
C PHE A 31 18.26 7.20 8.90
N GLU A 32 19.21 6.28 8.72
CA GLU A 32 19.05 5.14 7.80
C GLU A 32 17.95 4.17 8.24
N ALA A 33 17.81 3.92 9.55
CA ALA A 33 16.74 3.08 10.08
C ALA A 33 15.36 3.75 9.93
N ALA A 34 15.26 5.08 10.15
CA ALA A 34 14.03 5.81 9.93
C ALA A 34 13.63 5.82 8.45
N VAL A 35 14.59 6.06 7.55
CA VAL A 35 14.39 6.02 6.09
C VAL A 35 13.99 4.62 5.62
N SER A 36 14.58 3.56 6.19
CA SER A 36 14.19 2.17 5.90
C SER A 36 12.75 1.88 6.34
N GLN A 37 12.38 2.26 7.56
CA GLN A 37 11.03 2.03 8.08
C GLN A 37 9.96 2.73 7.26
N THR A 38 10.22 3.95 6.79
CA THR A 38 9.26 4.72 6.02
C THR A 38 9.18 4.28 4.56
N ALA A 39 10.29 3.80 3.99
CA ALA A 39 10.31 3.11 2.71
C ALA A 39 9.51 1.81 2.77
N ASP A 40 9.67 1.02 3.84
CA ASP A 40 8.92 -0.23 4.04
C ASP A 40 7.41 0.02 4.08
N VAL A 41 6.95 1.06 4.78
CA VAL A 41 5.51 1.45 4.79
C VAL A 41 5.04 1.80 3.38
N PHE A 42 5.82 2.58 2.63
CA PHE A 42 5.45 2.98 1.28
C PHE A 42 5.32 1.77 0.35
N GLU A 43 6.28 0.86 0.40
CA GLU A 43 6.27 -0.38 -0.38
C GLU A 43 5.14 -1.32 0.04
N PHE A 44 4.83 -1.38 1.34
CA PHE A 44 3.65 -2.08 1.84
C PHE A 44 2.36 -1.48 1.26
N GLY A 45 2.26 -0.14 1.20
CA GLY A 45 1.14 0.55 0.56
C GLY A 45 0.95 0.13 -0.90
N ILE A 46 2.03 0.10 -1.69
CA ILE A 46 2.00 -0.41 -3.07
C ILE A 46 1.53 -1.87 -3.10
N PHE A 47 2.10 -2.73 -2.25
CA PHE A 47 1.72 -4.13 -2.16
C PHE A 47 0.21 -4.31 -1.88
N VAL A 48 -0.34 -3.53 -0.95
CA VAL A 48 -1.78 -3.54 -0.66
C VAL A 48 -2.60 -3.15 -1.89
N LEU A 49 -2.19 -2.11 -2.63
CA LEU A 49 -2.87 -1.72 -3.86
C LEU A 49 -2.81 -2.82 -4.93
N GLU A 50 -1.66 -3.49 -5.09
CA GLU A 50 -1.52 -4.63 -6.01
C GLU A 50 -2.45 -5.78 -5.64
N VAL A 51 -2.57 -6.10 -4.35
CA VAL A 51 -3.45 -7.15 -3.84
C VAL A 51 -4.92 -6.80 -4.06
N VAL A 52 -5.34 -5.57 -3.72
CA VAL A 52 -6.74 -5.14 -3.86
C VAL A 52 -7.16 -5.04 -5.33
N SER A 53 -6.25 -4.62 -6.22
CA SER A 53 -6.55 -4.46 -7.64
C SER A 53 -6.28 -5.69 -8.49
N GLY A 54 -5.49 -6.64 -7.99
CA GLY A 54 -5.03 -7.79 -8.75
C GLY A 54 -4.15 -7.43 -9.94
N ARG A 55 -3.59 -6.22 -9.95
CA ARG A 55 -2.75 -5.64 -11.01
C ARG A 55 -1.35 -5.36 -10.47
N GLY A 56 -0.34 -5.44 -11.34
CA GLY A 56 1.01 -5.00 -10.98
C GLY A 56 1.10 -3.48 -10.90
N ARG A 57 2.08 -2.97 -10.15
CA ARG A 57 2.34 -1.51 -10.02
C ARG A 57 2.44 -0.81 -11.37
N LEU A 58 3.13 -1.43 -12.32
CA LEU A 58 3.28 -0.96 -13.69
C LEU A 58 2.66 -1.98 -14.63
N ASP A 59 1.62 -1.56 -15.34
CA ASP A 59 0.91 -2.41 -16.27
C ASP A 59 0.97 -1.77 -17.67
N SER A 60 1.62 -2.45 -18.62
CA SER A 60 1.81 -1.94 -19.99
C SER A 60 0.59 -2.17 -20.88
N GLU A 61 -0.32 -3.06 -20.49
CA GLU A 61 -1.48 -3.46 -21.29
C GLU A 61 -2.66 -2.48 -21.14
N VAL A 62 -2.58 -1.58 -20.16
CA VAL A 62 -3.59 -0.54 -19.89
C VAL A 62 -3.23 0.81 -20.50
N ASN A 63 -4.25 1.66 -20.61
CA ASN A 63 -4.12 3.04 -21.08
C ASN A 63 -3.01 3.79 -20.36
N GLN A 64 -2.36 4.73 -21.05
CA GLN A 64 -1.20 5.44 -20.52
C GLN A 64 -1.44 6.10 -19.16
N GLU A 65 -2.67 6.55 -18.91
CA GLU A 65 -3.13 7.19 -17.68
C GLU A 65 -3.36 6.23 -16.50
N GLU A 66 -3.34 4.91 -16.76
CA GLU A 66 -3.62 3.86 -15.78
C GLU A 66 -2.43 2.94 -15.56
N ARG A 67 -1.28 3.25 -16.17
CA ARG A 67 -0.08 2.41 -16.12
C ARG A 67 0.52 2.34 -14.74
N ASP A 68 0.56 3.46 -14.01
CA ASP A 68 0.98 3.47 -12.61
C ASP A 68 -0.24 3.30 -11.71
N LEU A 69 -0.28 2.16 -11.00
CA LEU A 69 -1.40 1.78 -10.14
C LEU A 69 -1.65 2.79 -9.02
N VAL A 70 -0.60 3.42 -8.49
CA VAL A 70 -0.73 4.39 -7.39
C VAL A 70 -1.40 5.65 -7.90
N ASP A 71 -0.96 6.17 -9.06
CA ASP A 71 -1.61 7.32 -9.70
C ASP A 71 -3.07 7.03 -10.07
N PHE A 72 -3.33 5.84 -10.61
CA PHE A 72 -4.67 5.38 -10.92
C PHE A 72 -5.56 5.36 -9.67
N ALA A 73 -5.11 4.72 -8.58
CA ALA A 73 -5.88 4.60 -7.35
C ALA A 73 -6.20 5.97 -6.73
N TRP A 74 -5.23 6.89 -6.70
CA TRP A 74 -5.45 8.26 -6.24
C TRP A 74 -6.46 9.01 -7.13
N ARG A 75 -6.37 8.88 -8.45
CA ARG A 75 -7.32 9.51 -9.38
C ARG A 75 -8.75 9.01 -9.17
N ILE A 76 -8.92 7.72 -8.93
CA ILE A 76 -10.23 7.11 -8.66
C ILE A 76 -10.77 7.51 -7.28
N HIS A 77 -9.90 7.61 -6.26
CA HIS A 77 -10.24 8.17 -4.95
C HIS A 77 -10.77 9.60 -5.07
N MET A 78 -10.08 10.46 -5.82
CA MET A 78 -10.50 11.85 -6.07
C MET A 78 -11.87 11.95 -6.77
N LYS A 79 -12.26 10.93 -7.53
CA LYS A 79 -13.57 10.84 -8.18
C LYS A 79 -14.65 10.19 -7.30
N ASN A 80 -14.29 9.72 -6.10
CA ASN A 80 -15.14 8.93 -5.22
C ASN A 80 -15.65 7.62 -5.87
N GLU A 81 -14.84 7.03 -6.76
CA GLU A 81 -15.19 5.82 -7.52
C GLU A 81 -14.34 4.61 -7.10
N LYS A 82 -13.89 4.55 -5.84
CA LYS A 82 -12.92 3.58 -5.29
C LYS A 82 -13.18 2.11 -5.63
N ALA A 83 -14.45 1.73 -5.78
CA ALA A 83 -14.85 0.39 -6.22
C ALA A 83 -14.24 -0.03 -7.58
N LYS A 84 -13.88 0.91 -8.46
CA LYS A 84 -13.24 0.61 -9.76
C LYS A 84 -11.80 0.11 -9.63
N VAL A 85 -11.17 0.31 -8.47
CA VAL A 85 -9.82 -0.22 -8.20
C VAL A 85 -9.88 -1.68 -7.77
N VAL A 86 -10.98 -2.12 -7.15
CA VAL A 86 -11.10 -3.47 -6.61
C VAL A 86 -11.17 -4.49 -7.75
N ASP A 87 -10.38 -5.55 -7.64
CA ASP A 87 -10.31 -6.61 -8.65
C ASP A 87 -11.69 -7.24 -8.88
N PRO A 88 -12.24 -7.17 -10.11
CA PRO A 88 -13.53 -7.79 -10.44
C PRO A 88 -13.57 -9.30 -10.16
N ARG A 89 -12.43 -9.99 -10.17
CA ARG A 89 -12.30 -11.42 -9.89
C ARG A 89 -12.60 -11.76 -8.42
N MET A 90 -12.56 -10.79 -7.51
CA MET A 90 -12.95 -11.01 -6.11
C MET A 90 -14.44 -11.28 -5.94
N GLY A 91 -15.29 -10.82 -6.87
CA GLY A 91 -16.72 -11.12 -6.89
C GLY A 91 -17.40 -10.96 -5.53
N SER A 92 -18.19 -11.96 -5.12
CA SER A 92 -18.86 -12.01 -3.81
C SER A 92 -17.98 -12.58 -2.68
N LEU A 93 -16.74 -12.97 -2.96
CA LEU A 93 -15.84 -13.56 -1.96
C LEU A 93 -15.29 -12.53 -0.97
N VAL A 94 -15.31 -11.25 -1.35
CA VAL A 94 -14.77 -10.15 -0.56
C VAL A 94 -15.87 -9.12 -0.30
N ASN A 95 -15.99 -8.70 0.96
CA ASN A 95 -16.84 -7.57 1.31
C ASN A 95 -16.25 -6.29 0.70
N LEU A 96 -17.00 -5.63 -0.18
CA LEU A 96 -16.56 -4.43 -0.90
C LEU A 96 -16.15 -3.29 0.05
N GLU A 97 -16.86 -3.11 1.16
CA GLU A 97 -16.53 -2.09 2.16
C GLU A 97 -15.17 -2.37 2.81
N GLN A 98 -14.88 -3.65 3.09
CA GLN A 98 -13.57 -4.07 3.60
C GLN A 98 -12.47 -3.89 2.56
N ALA A 99 -12.74 -4.19 1.29
CA ALA A 99 -11.79 -3.95 0.21
C ALA A 99 -11.48 -2.45 0.04
N ILE A 100 -12.50 -1.59 0.10
CA ILE A 100 -12.33 -0.14 0.03
C ILE A 100 -11.57 0.38 1.27
N ARG A 101 -11.82 -0.17 2.45
CA ARG A 101 -11.07 0.18 3.66
C ARG A 101 -9.59 -0.18 3.54
N VAL A 102 -9.29 -1.37 3.03
CA VAL A 102 -7.90 -1.81 2.79
C VAL A 102 -7.25 -0.97 1.69
N LEU A 103 -7.98 -0.60 0.64
CA LEU A 103 -7.54 0.37 -0.37
C LEU A 103 -7.17 1.71 0.27
N ASP A 104 -8.00 2.22 1.18
CA ASP A 104 -7.74 3.50 1.87
C ASP A 104 -6.47 3.43 2.74
N ILE A 105 -6.23 2.31 3.42
CA ILE A 105 -4.98 2.04 4.15
C ILE A 105 -3.78 2.05 3.18
N GLY A 106 -3.91 1.39 2.03
CA GLY A 106 -2.88 1.40 0.99
C GLY A 106 -2.55 2.82 0.52
N LEU A 107 -3.57 3.63 0.23
CA LEU A 107 -3.40 5.04 -0.14
C LEU A 107 -2.72 5.86 0.96
N LEU A 108 -3.10 5.68 2.22
CA LEU A 108 -2.46 6.34 3.37
C LEU A 108 -0.96 5.99 3.46
N CYS A 109 -0.61 4.73 3.24
CA CYS A 109 0.79 4.27 3.24
C CYS A 109 1.61 4.90 2.10
N THR A 110 0.97 5.26 0.98
CA THR A 110 1.61 5.95 -0.13
C THR A 110 1.71 7.47 0.01
N LEU A 111 1.14 8.06 1.08
CA LEU A 111 1.31 9.48 1.39
C LEU A 111 2.76 9.82 1.72
N ASN A 112 3.12 11.10 1.69
CA ASN A 112 4.43 11.55 2.17
C ASN A 112 4.47 11.54 3.70
N GLU A 113 5.65 11.30 4.29
CA GLU A 113 5.85 11.31 5.75
C GLU A 113 5.34 12.59 6.41
N SER A 114 5.65 13.75 5.82
CA SER A 114 5.20 15.07 6.31
C SER A 114 3.70 15.33 6.15
N LYS A 115 2.97 14.41 5.52
CA LYS A 115 1.55 14.55 5.17
C LYS A 115 0.67 13.46 5.78
N GLY A 116 1.17 12.73 6.78
CA GLY A 116 0.37 11.78 7.56
C GLY A 116 0.49 10.32 7.13
N ARG A 117 1.60 9.92 6.50
CA ARG A 117 1.92 8.48 6.33
C ARG A 117 1.97 7.82 7.73
N PRO A 118 1.21 6.74 7.97
CA PRO A 118 1.25 6.03 9.24
C PRO A 118 2.56 5.28 9.44
N ASN A 119 2.88 4.91 10.67
CA ASN A 119 3.92 3.90 10.91
C ASN A 119 3.33 2.48 10.82
N MET A 120 4.18 1.45 10.65
CA MET A 120 3.71 0.05 10.50
C MET A 120 2.86 -0.45 11.68
N GLY A 121 3.08 0.04 12.90
CA GLY A 121 2.23 -0.31 14.05
C GLY A 121 0.80 0.19 13.87
N GLU A 122 0.64 1.44 13.43
CA GLU A 122 -0.66 2.01 13.12
C GLU A 122 -1.34 1.29 11.95
N VAL A 123 -0.58 0.90 10.93
CA VAL A 123 -1.11 0.09 9.81
C VAL A 123 -1.72 -1.22 10.31
N VAL A 124 -1.06 -1.89 11.26
CA VAL A 124 -1.59 -3.11 11.88
C VAL A 124 -2.87 -2.83 12.68
N GLU A 125 -2.90 -1.77 13.50
CA GLU A 125 -4.12 -1.35 14.23
C GLU A 125 -5.28 -1.05 13.28
N PHE A 126 -4.99 -0.38 12.16
CA PHE A 126 -5.99 -0.12 11.12
C PHE A 126 -6.48 -1.45 10.53
N LEU A 127 -5.61 -2.36 10.11
CA LEU A 127 -6.04 -3.63 9.53
C LEU A 127 -6.87 -4.49 10.50
N SER A 128 -6.52 -4.50 11.79
CA SER A 128 -7.25 -5.22 12.84
C SER A 128 -8.59 -4.59 13.25
N MET A 129 -8.90 -3.38 12.74
CA MET A 129 -10.06 -2.57 13.15
C MET A 129 -10.01 -2.08 14.60
N ASP A 130 -8.85 -2.16 15.24
CA ASP A 130 -8.63 -1.67 16.61
C ASP A 130 -8.60 -0.14 16.67
N ARG A 131 -8.32 0.51 15.53
CA ARG A 131 -8.29 1.97 15.37
C ARG A 131 -8.99 2.41 14.08
N PRO A 132 -9.78 3.50 14.11
CA PRO A 132 -10.36 4.05 12.89
C PRO A 132 -9.27 4.61 11.97
N ILE A 133 -9.50 4.45 10.66
CA ILE A 133 -8.60 5.04 9.65
C ILE A 133 -8.81 6.57 9.61
N PRO A 134 -7.73 7.36 9.54
CA PRO A 134 -7.85 8.80 9.33
C PRO A 134 -8.41 9.09 7.93
N GLU A 135 -9.06 10.24 7.78
CA GLU A 135 -9.56 10.68 6.47
C GLU A 135 -8.40 10.93 5.50
N LEU A 136 -8.52 10.36 4.30
CA LEU A 136 -7.59 10.61 3.22
C LEU A 136 -7.72 12.05 2.71
N PRO A 137 -6.61 12.71 2.33
CA PRO A 137 -6.69 14.02 1.68
C PRO A 137 -7.46 13.91 0.36
N ALA A 138 -8.11 15.02 -0.03
CA ALA A 138 -8.89 15.11 -1.26
C ALA A 138 -8.07 15.04 -2.55
N SER A 139 -6.74 15.13 -2.46
CA SER A 139 -5.82 14.98 -3.59
C SER A 139 -4.53 14.32 -3.14
N ARG A 140 -3.86 13.63 -4.06
CA ARG A 140 -2.52 13.07 -3.81
C ARG A 140 -1.55 14.22 -3.55
N PRO A 141 -0.88 14.30 -2.38
CA PRO A 141 0.19 15.25 -2.19
C PRO A 141 1.37 14.85 -3.08
N VAL A 142 1.55 15.53 -4.21
CA VAL A 142 2.72 15.33 -5.06
C VAL A 142 3.94 15.87 -4.29
N ALA A 143 4.74 15.00 -3.70
CA ALA A 143 6.11 15.38 -3.37
C ALA A 143 6.94 15.21 -4.63
N LEU A 144 7.34 16.34 -5.20
CA LEU A 144 8.70 16.45 -5.72
C LEU A 144 9.59 16.18 -4.50
N PHE A 145 10.31 15.05 -4.50
CA PHE A 145 11.36 14.82 -3.52
C PHE A 145 12.22 16.10 -3.36
N PRO A 146 12.68 16.49 -2.16
CA PRO A 146 13.96 17.18 -2.06
C PRO A 146 15.10 16.21 -2.40
#